data_AF-A0A940PAH8-F1
#
_entry.id   AF-A0A940PAH8-F1
#
_cell.length_a   1.000
_cell.length_b   1.000
_cell.length_c   1.000
_cell.angle_alpha   90.00
_cell.angle_beta   90.00
_cell.angle_gamma   90.00
#
_symmetry.space_group_name_H-M   'P 1'
#
loop_
_entity.id
_entity.type
_entity.pdbx_description
1 polymer ?
#
loop_
_entity_poly.entity_id
_entity_poly.type
_entity_poly.pdbx_seq_one_letter_code
_entity_poly.pdbx_strand_id
1 'polypeptide(L)'
;MSDLHGCHTLFRRMIQKIDFTDGDDLYILGDFVDRGDTPIPLLLDCMERINVYPLLGNHEAIMLQCVSGLPDEATPENVTEYYTPEGMEIYHAWMQNGGSITMTQFLGLPPKKRAELLAYLREFRVYDELTMPDGRRFVLTHSGIEDFNPDIPLSDYPLDALINARPRVGDSYYTDRTLIFGHTPTLTYTEMQGRAEVLFAETYINIDCGAVFHDAGGKLACLRLDDMKVFYV
;
A
#
# COMPACT_ATOMS: atom_id res chain seq x y z
N MET A 1 -5.07 7.03 2.55
CA MET A 1 -5.55 6.17 1.44
C MET A 1 -4.85 4.82 1.53
N SER A 2 -5.25 3.81 0.77
CA SER A 2 -4.57 2.50 0.75
C SER A 2 -4.74 1.81 -0.60
N ASP A 3 -3.83 0.87 -0.91
CA ASP A 3 -3.92 -0.13 -1.99
C ASP A 3 -4.28 0.47 -3.34
N LEU A 4 -3.41 1.36 -3.81
CA LEU A 4 -3.62 2.09 -5.06
C LEU A 4 -3.43 1.22 -6.30
N HIS A 5 -2.56 0.21 -6.24
CA HIS A 5 -2.31 -0.78 -7.30
C HIS A 5 -2.26 -0.19 -8.70
N GLY A 6 -1.43 0.85 -8.91
CA GLY A 6 -1.26 1.50 -10.20
C GLY A 6 -2.48 2.25 -10.75
N CYS A 7 -3.56 2.40 -9.98
CA CYS A 7 -4.76 3.17 -10.33
C CYS A 7 -4.52 4.70 -10.23
N HIS A 8 -3.52 5.19 -10.97
CA HIS A 8 -3.09 6.59 -10.94
C HIS A 8 -4.22 7.58 -11.25
N THR A 9 -5.11 7.23 -12.18
CA THR A 9 -6.29 8.04 -12.50
C THR A 9 -7.22 8.21 -11.30
N LEU A 10 -7.45 7.15 -10.51
CA LEU A 10 -8.26 7.23 -9.29
C LEU A 10 -7.55 8.07 -8.23
N PHE A 11 -6.25 7.88 -8.03
CA PHE A 11 -5.45 8.71 -7.13
C PHE A 11 -5.59 10.20 -7.46
N ARG A 12 -5.38 10.61 -8.73
CA ARG A 12 -5.49 12.01 -9.15
C ARG A 12 -6.92 12.57 -8.97
N ARG A 13 -7.95 11.76 -9.23
CA ARG A 13 -9.34 12.13 -8.94
C ARG A 13 -9.58 12.35 -7.45
N MET A 14 -9.01 11.48 -6.60
CA MET A 14 -9.14 11.63 -5.15
C MET A 14 -8.44 12.89 -4.66
N ILE A 15 -7.21 13.14 -5.10
CA ILE A 15 -6.45 14.37 -4.79
C ILE A 15 -7.27 15.63 -5.13
N GLN A 16 -7.92 15.67 -6.29
CA GLN A 16 -8.82 16.76 -6.66
C GLN A 16 -10.08 16.82 -5.79
N LYS A 17 -10.69 15.66 -5.49
CA LYS A 17 -11.94 15.57 -4.74
C LYS A 17 -11.79 16.05 -3.29
N ILE A 18 -10.65 15.78 -2.67
CA ILE A 18 -10.36 16.19 -1.30
C ILE A 18 -9.74 17.59 -1.22
N ASP A 19 -9.53 18.25 -2.37
CA ASP A 19 -8.87 19.56 -2.48
C ASP A 19 -7.49 19.56 -1.79
N PHE A 20 -6.69 18.52 -2.04
CA PHE A 20 -5.41 18.32 -1.35
C PHE A 20 -4.41 19.42 -1.69
N THR A 21 -3.79 20.00 -0.66
CA THR A 21 -2.83 21.10 -0.76
C THR A 21 -1.53 20.80 -0.03
N ASP A 22 -0.53 21.69 -0.15
CA ASP A 22 0.73 21.61 0.60
C ASP A 22 0.55 21.83 2.12
N GLY A 23 -0.64 22.24 2.56
CA GLY A 23 -0.98 22.39 3.99
C GLY A 23 -1.54 21.11 4.63
N ASP A 24 -1.74 20.06 3.84
CA ASP A 24 -2.29 18.78 4.28
C ASP A 24 -1.19 17.72 4.34
N ASP A 25 -1.38 16.67 5.14
CA ASP A 25 -0.52 15.48 5.16
C ASP A 25 -1.31 14.27 4.63
N LEU A 26 -0.76 13.54 3.66
CA LEU A 26 -1.38 12.36 3.07
C LEU A 26 -0.58 11.09 3.37
N TYR A 27 -1.18 10.20 4.17
CA TYR A 27 -0.66 8.86 4.40
C TYR A 27 -1.27 7.87 3.40
N ILE A 28 -0.43 7.05 2.77
CA ILE A 28 -0.85 5.99 1.84
C ILE A 28 -0.30 4.67 2.37
N LEU A 29 -1.20 3.75 2.75
CA LEU A 29 -0.86 2.56 3.51
C LEU A 29 -0.35 1.40 2.63
N GLY A 30 0.50 1.68 1.65
CA GLY A 30 1.14 0.66 0.80
C GLY A 30 0.34 0.23 -0.43
N ASP A 31 0.90 -0.74 -1.13
CA ASP A 31 0.38 -1.36 -2.35
C ASP A 31 0.10 -0.33 -3.45
N PHE A 32 1.15 0.42 -3.79
CA PHE A 32 1.19 1.35 -4.91
C PHE A 32 1.32 0.64 -6.25
N VAL A 33 2.03 -0.49 -6.26
CA VAL A 33 2.41 -1.19 -7.48
C VAL A 33 1.46 -2.33 -7.85
N ASP A 34 1.65 -2.85 -9.05
CA ASP A 34 0.99 -4.02 -9.62
C ASP A 34 -0.47 -3.84 -10.01
N ARG A 35 -0.96 -4.79 -10.80
CA ARG A 35 -2.35 -4.95 -11.25
C ARG A 35 -2.83 -3.82 -12.18
N GLY A 36 -2.97 -2.59 -11.70
CA GLY A 36 -3.48 -1.47 -12.49
C GLY A 36 -2.49 -0.92 -13.51
N ASP A 37 -2.96 0.02 -14.32
CA ASP A 37 -2.30 0.37 -15.59
C ASP A 37 -1.00 1.17 -15.44
N THR A 38 -0.78 1.86 -14.31
CA THR A 38 0.28 2.88 -14.19
C THR A 38 0.99 2.90 -12.82
N PRO A 39 1.52 1.77 -12.32
CA PRO A 39 2.23 1.71 -11.04
C PRO A 39 3.45 2.62 -10.97
N ILE A 40 4.29 2.67 -12.01
CA ILE A 40 5.52 3.47 -11.98
C ILE A 40 5.23 4.97 -12.13
N PRO A 41 4.38 5.44 -13.05
CA PRO A 41 3.94 6.83 -13.06
C PRO A 41 3.30 7.29 -11.75
N LEU A 42 2.53 6.42 -11.06
CA LEU A 42 1.97 6.72 -9.76
C LEU A 42 3.07 6.95 -8.71
N LEU A 43 4.03 6.04 -8.58
CA LEU A 43 5.15 6.21 -7.65
C LEU A 43 5.96 7.48 -7.94
N LEU A 44 6.21 7.80 -9.22
CA LEU A 44 6.91 9.02 -9.60
C LEU A 44 6.11 10.28 -9.23
N ASP A 45 4.78 10.28 -9.35
CA ASP A 45 3.94 11.41 -8.88
C ASP A 45 4.02 11.57 -7.35
N CYS A 46 3.99 10.47 -6.61
CA CYS A 46 4.13 10.49 -5.14
C CYS A 46 5.54 10.94 -4.69
N MET A 47 6.59 10.53 -5.41
CA MET A 47 7.98 10.89 -5.11
C MET A 47 8.26 12.39 -5.21
N GLU A 48 7.49 13.13 -6.02
CA GLU A 48 7.63 14.58 -6.17
C GLU A 48 6.89 15.39 -5.08
N ARG A 49 6.29 14.72 -4.08
CA ARG A 49 5.45 15.35 -3.04
C ARG A 49 6.04 15.16 -1.65
N ILE A 50 6.35 16.27 -0.99
CA ILE A 50 6.97 16.26 0.35
C ILE A 50 6.01 15.87 1.48
N ASN A 51 4.70 16.02 1.26
CA ASN A 51 3.64 15.80 2.23
C ASN A 51 2.83 14.52 1.95
N VAL A 52 3.42 13.60 1.19
CA VAL A 52 2.89 12.24 0.98
C VAL A 52 3.81 11.26 1.68
N TYR A 53 3.27 10.53 2.65
CA TYR A 53 4.00 9.60 3.50
C TYR A 53 3.60 8.16 3.13
N PRO A 54 4.42 7.47 2.33
CA PRO A 54 4.14 6.11 1.91
C PRO A 54 4.52 5.10 3.00
N LEU A 55 3.66 4.10 3.18
CA LEU A 55 4.01 2.89 3.91
C LEU A 55 4.37 1.76 2.94
N LEU A 56 5.16 0.80 3.40
CA LEU A 56 5.56 -0.37 2.64
C LEU A 56 4.42 -1.40 2.61
N GLY A 57 3.90 -1.69 1.42
CA GLY A 57 2.99 -2.82 1.19
C GLY A 57 3.73 -4.12 0.88
N ASN A 58 2.99 -5.24 0.87
CA ASN A 58 3.59 -6.52 0.50
C ASN A 58 3.96 -6.57 -0.99
N HIS A 59 3.25 -5.83 -1.85
CA HIS A 59 3.60 -5.73 -3.26
C HIS A 59 4.93 -4.98 -3.48
N GLU A 60 5.17 -3.87 -2.77
CA GLU A 60 6.47 -3.18 -2.83
C GLU A 60 7.60 -4.03 -2.26
N ALA A 61 7.35 -4.77 -1.18
CA ALA A 61 8.34 -5.68 -0.58
C ALA A 61 8.79 -6.77 -1.56
N ILE A 62 7.85 -7.37 -2.31
CA ILE A 62 8.14 -8.38 -3.34
C ILE A 62 8.86 -7.74 -4.54
N MET A 63 8.41 -6.56 -4.99
CA MET A 63 9.09 -5.80 -6.04
C MET A 63 10.56 -5.58 -5.68
N LEU A 64 10.85 -5.07 -4.47
CA LEU A 64 12.22 -4.81 -4.01
C LEU A 64 13.11 -6.05 -4.04
N GLN A 65 12.56 -7.23 -3.69
CA GLN A 65 13.28 -8.51 -3.80
C GLN A 65 13.62 -8.86 -5.25
N CYS A 66 12.70 -8.59 -6.17
CA CYS A 66 12.86 -8.95 -7.58
C CYS A 66 13.75 -7.97 -8.36
N VAL A 67 13.76 -6.68 -8.02
CA VAL A 67 14.42 -5.66 -8.86
C VAL A 67 15.71 -5.08 -8.29
N SER A 68 15.99 -5.22 -6.99
CA SER A 68 17.15 -4.57 -6.35
C SER A 68 18.52 -5.07 -6.86
N GLY A 69 18.60 -6.29 -7.39
CA GLY A 69 19.84 -6.90 -7.87
C GLY A 69 20.00 -6.90 -9.39
N LEU A 70 19.05 -6.32 -10.13
CA LEU A 70 19.10 -6.33 -11.59
C LEU A 70 20.18 -5.37 -12.12
N PRO A 71 20.94 -5.76 -13.15
CA PRO A 71 21.90 -4.87 -13.78
C PRO A 71 21.23 -3.79 -14.63
N ASP A 72 21.99 -2.75 -15.00
CA ASP A 72 21.48 -1.61 -15.78
C ASP A 72 20.94 -2.04 -17.15
N GLU A 73 21.57 -3.03 -17.78
CA GLU A 73 21.20 -3.63 -19.06
C GLU A 73 20.01 -4.60 -18.99
N ALA A 74 19.40 -4.81 -17.81
CA ALA A 74 18.20 -5.61 -17.70
C ALA A 74 17.05 -5.00 -18.52
N THR A 75 16.36 -5.87 -19.26
CA THR A 75 15.19 -5.59 -20.09
C THR A 75 14.10 -6.64 -19.80
N PRO A 76 12.84 -6.37 -20.18
CA PRO A 76 11.77 -7.36 -20.00
C PRO A 76 12.06 -8.72 -20.65
N GLU A 77 12.87 -8.75 -21.72
CA GLU A 77 13.20 -9.96 -22.47
C GLU A 77 14.29 -10.82 -21.81
N ASN A 78 15.22 -10.21 -21.07
CA ASN A 78 16.35 -10.92 -20.46
C ASN A 78 16.30 -10.98 -18.92
N VAL A 79 15.32 -10.34 -18.27
CA VAL A 79 15.28 -10.20 -16.82
C VAL A 79 15.36 -11.54 -16.08
N THR A 80 14.79 -12.60 -16.65
CA THR A 80 14.77 -13.94 -16.04
C THR A 80 16.13 -14.62 -16.01
N GLU A 81 17.09 -14.16 -16.82
CA GLU A 81 18.46 -14.70 -16.84
C GLU A 81 19.26 -14.33 -15.57
N TYR A 82 18.81 -13.32 -14.82
CA TYR A 82 19.52 -12.79 -13.64
C TYR A 82 19.05 -13.42 -12.31
N TYR A 83 18.07 -14.31 -12.32
CA TYR A 83 17.53 -14.91 -11.11
C TYR A 83 18.11 -16.29 -10.81
N THR A 84 18.34 -16.57 -9.52
CA THR A 84 18.58 -17.94 -9.04
C THR A 84 17.28 -18.76 -9.13
N PRO A 85 17.33 -20.09 -8.98
CA PRO A 85 16.11 -20.90 -8.90
C PRO A 85 15.11 -20.39 -7.83
N GLU A 86 15.60 -20.01 -6.65
CA GLU A 86 14.78 -19.46 -5.57
C GLU A 86 14.22 -18.07 -5.94
N GLY A 87 15.03 -17.22 -6.57
CA GLY A 87 14.59 -15.92 -7.08
C GLY A 87 13.52 -16.05 -8.17
N MET A 88 13.62 -17.08 -9.01
CA MET A 88 12.63 -17.37 -10.04
C MET A 88 11.27 -17.77 -9.45
N GLU A 89 11.24 -18.48 -8.33
CA GLU A 89 9.98 -18.81 -7.64
C GLU A 89 9.27 -17.54 -7.15
N ILE A 90 10.01 -16.62 -6.52
CA ILE A 90 9.49 -15.32 -6.07
C ILE A 90 9.01 -14.49 -7.26
N TYR A 91 9.83 -14.39 -8.32
CA TYR A 91 9.47 -13.68 -9.54
C TYR A 91 8.18 -14.24 -10.17
N HIS A 92 8.06 -15.56 -10.29
CA HIS A 92 6.86 -16.18 -10.86
C HIS A 92 5.61 -15.93 -10.01
N ALA A 93 5.72 -16.05 -8.68
CA ALA A 93 4.63 -15.72 -7.77
C ALA A 93 4.21 -14.25 -7.92
N TRP A 94 5.18 -13.34 -8.04
CA TRP A 94 4.91 -11.92 -8.25
C TRP A 94 4.21 -11.64 -9.58
N MET A 95 4.67 -12.25 -10.68
CA MET A 95 4.05 -12.10 -12.00
C MET A 95 2.61 -12.60 -12.01
N GLN A 96 2.33 -13.71 -11.33
CA GLN A 96 0.97 -14.25 -11.16
C GLN A 96 0.07 -13.34 -10.31
N ASN A 97 0.66 -12.58 -9.39
CA ASN A 97 -0.04 -11.61 -8.55
C ASN A 97 -0.10 -10.18 -9.14
N GLY A 98 0.16 -10.04 -10.45
CA GLY A 98 -0.01 -8.77 -11.18
C GLY A 98 1.25 -7.92 -11.31
N GLY A 99 2.43 -8.45 -10.99
CA GLY A 99 3.70 -7.72 -11.06
C GLY A 99 4.22 -7.40 -12.48
N SER A 100 3.64 -8.00 -13.52
CA SER A 100 4.15 -7.89 -14.90
C SER A 100 4.14 -6.46 -15.43
N ILE A 101 3.08 -5.70 -15.14
CA ILE A 101 2.97 -4.29 -15.55
C ILE A 101 4.00 -3.42 -14.84
N THR A 102 4.22 -3.65 -13.54
CA THR A 102 5.24 -2.96 -12.75
C THR A 102 6.63 -3.25 -13.27
N MET A 103 6.98 -4.52 -13.49
CA MET A 103 8.27 -4.93 -14.02
C MET A 103 8.53 -4.28 -15.38
N THR A 104 7.56 -4.34 -16.28
CA THR A 104 7.68 -3.77 -17.64
C THR A 104 7.93 -2.26 -17.57
N GLN A 105 7.15 -1.53 -16.76
CA GLN A 105 7.31 -0.08 -16.62
C GLN A 105 8.63 0.29 -15.91
N PHE A 106 9.04 -0.48 -14.91
CA PHE A 106 10.28 -0.26 -14.16
C PHE A 106 11.49 -0.42 -15.08
N LEU A 107 11.53 -1.51 -15.86
CA LEU A 107 12.59 -1.74 -16.85
C LEU A 107 12.49 -0.77 -18.04
N GLY A 108 11.34 -0.15 -18.28
CA GLY A 108 11.20 0.96 -19.22
C GLY A 108 11.90 2.25 -18.78
N LEU A 109 12.21 2.40 -17.48
CA LEU A 109 12.94 3.57 -16.99
C LEU A 109 14.44 3.50 -17.34
N PRO A 110 15.10 4.64 -17.58
CA PRO A 110 16.56 4.70 -17.63
C PRO A 110 17.18 4.24 -16.30
N PRO A 111 18.39 3.63 -16.30
CA PRO A 111 19.02 3.09 -15.09
C PRO A 111 19.11 4.09 -13.92
N LYS A 112 19.46 5.35 -14.21
CA LYS A 112 19.48 6.42 -13.19
C LYS A 112 18.11 6.59 -12.50
N LYS A 113 17.02 6.56 -13.26
CA LYS A 113 15.65 6.70 -12.72
C LYS A 113 15.21 5.46 -11.97
N ARG A 114 15.63 4.26 -12.39
CA ARG A 114 15.45 3.02 -11.60
C ARG A 114 16.13 3.14 -10.23
N ALA A 115 17.38 3.61 -10.20
CA ALA A 115 18.12 3.79 -8.95
C ALA A 115 17.47 4.83 -8.02
N GLU A 116 17.03 5.98 -8.56
CA GLU A 116 16.28 6.99 -7.80
C GLU A 116 14.99 6.42 -7.20
N LEU A 117 14.21 5.68 -8.00
CA LEU A 117 12.97 5.06 -7.54
C LEU A 117 13.21 3.98 -6.47
N LEU A 118 14.27 3.18 -6.61
CA LEU A 118 14.66 2.20 -5.60
C LEU A 118 15.12 2.86 -4.30
N ALA A 119 15.77 4.02 -4.36
CA ALA A 119 16.12 4.79 -3.17
C ALA A 119 14.84 5.26 -2.46
N TYR A 120 13.89 5.83 -3.21
CA TYR A 120 12.59 6.26 -2.67
C TYR A 120 11.82 5.10 -2.01
N LEU A 121 11.71 3.94 -2.67
CA LEU A 121 11.02 2.77 -2.11
C LEU A 121 11.65 2.28 -0.80
N ARG A 122 12.97 2.42 -0.62
CA ARG A 122 13.65 2.04 0.63
C ARG A 122 13.43 3.02 1.78
N GLU A 123 12.86 4.20 1.51
CA GLU A 123 12.46 5.17 2.53
C GLU A 123 11.04 4.92 3.05
N PHE A 124 10.31 3.97 2.46
CA PHE A 124 8.94 3.65 2.89
C PHE A 124 8.95 3.15 4.32
N ARG A 125 8.03 3.69 5.12
CA ARG A 125 7.88 3.30 6.52
C ARG A 125 7.10 2.01 6.62
N VAL A 126 7.42 1.16 7.59
CA VAL A 126 6.63 -0.06 7.82
C VAL A 126 5.33 0.27 8.56
N TYR A 127 5.37 1.27 9.44
CA TYR A 127 4.21 1.75 10.20
C TYR A 127 4.37 3.22 10.59
N ASP A 128 3.27 3.81 11.05
CA ASP A 128 3.25 5.13 11.67
C ASP A 128 2.36 5.18 12.92
N GLU A 129 2.63 6.13 13.81
CA GLU A 129 1.84 6.41 15.01
C GLU A 129 1.54 7.91 15.05
N LEU A 130 0.25 8.25 14.94
CA LEU A 130 -0.20 9.64 14.88
C LEU A 130 -0.95 10.03 16.14
N THR A 131 -0.71 11.25 16.63
CA THR A 131 -1.49 11.87 17.70
C THR A 131 -2.09 13.17 17.19
N MET A 132 -3.42 13.23 17.12
CA MET A 132 -4.15 14.41 16.67
C MET A 132 -4.16 15.51 17.75
N PRO A 133 -4.39 16.79 17.38
CA PRO A 133 -4.48 17.88 18.35
C PRO A 133 -5.56 17.71 19.42
N ASP A 134 -6.61 16.93 19.14
CA ASP A 134 -7.68 16.61 20.09
C ASP A 134 -7.38 15.38 20.98
N GLY A 135 -6.19 14.80 20.87
CA GLY A 135 -5.71 13.67 21.66
C GLY A 135 -6.07 12.29 21.11
N ARG A 136 -6.82 12.19 20.00
CA ARG A 136 -7.03 10.90 19.32
C ARG A 136 -5.69 10.34 18.82
N ARG A 137 -5.48 9.04 19.00
CA ARG A 137 -4.26 8.34 18.58
C ARG A 137 -4.59 7.28 17.55
N PHE A 138 -3.75 7.20 16.52
CA PHE A 138 -3.89 6.25 15.43
C PHE A 138 -2.59 5.49 15.22
N VAL A 139 -2.70 4.22 14.87
CA VAL A 139 -1.59 3.40 14.35
C VAL A 139 -1.89 3.10 12.90
N LEU A 140 -0.94 3.34 12.02
CA LEU A 140 -1.05 3.10 10.60
C LEU A 140 -0.13 1.95 10.20
N THR A 141 -0.67 0.93 9.55
CA THR A 141 0.07 -0.21 9.00
C THR A 141 -0.50 -0.56 7.63
N HIS A 142 0.26 -1.27 6.79
CA HIS A 142 -0.27 -1.72 5.51
C HIS A 142 -1.40 -2.74 5.68
N SER A 143 -1.15 -3.77 6.49
CA SER A 143 -2.16 -4.77 6.87
C SER A 143 -2.52 -4.64 8.35
N GLY A 144 -3.22 -5.61 8.93
CA GLY A 144 -3.34 -5.68 10.39
C GLY A 144 -2.01 -5.97 11.09
N ILE A 145 -2.08 -6.61 12.26
CA ILE A 145 -0.91 -7.08 12.98
C ILE A 145 -1.13 -8.57 13.29
N GLU A 146 -0.38 -9.45 12.64
CA GLU A 146 -0.40 -10.89 12.90
C GLU A 146 0.08 -11.16 14.34
N ASP A 147 -0.56 -12.09 15.05
CA ASP A 147 -0.26 -12.44 16.45
C ASP A 147 -0.19 -11.22 17.40
N PHE A 148 -1.11 -10.27 17.22
CA PHE A 148 -1.14 -9.03 17.97
C PHE A 148 -1.08 -9.22 19.50
N ASN A 149 -0.16 -8.49 20.13
CA ASN A 149 0.02 -8.33 21.55
C ASN A 149 0.31 -6.85 21.88
N PRO A 150 -0.51 -6.18 22.72
CA PRO A 150 -0.35 -4.77 23.04
C PRO A 150 0.93 -4.44 23.83
N ASP A 151 1.56 -5.43 24.46
CA ASP A 151 2.80 -5.26 25.23
C ASP A 151 4.06 -5.31 24.35
N ILE A 152 3.93 -5.71 23.08
CA ILE A 152 5.04 -5.77 22.13
C ILE A 152 5.08 -4.46 21.31
N PRO A 153 6.22 -3.73 21.30
CA PRO A 153 6.40 -2.57 20.43
C PRO A 153 6.29 -2.96 18.94
N LEU A 154 5.71 -2.10 18.10
CA LEU A 154 5.57 -2.35 16.66
C LEU A 154 6.90 -2.65 15.94
N SER A 155 8.00 -2.05 16.42
CA SER A 155 9.36 -2.26 15.92
C SER A 155 9.88 -3.68 16.11
N ASP A 156 9.30 -4.43 17.05
CA ASP A 156 9.76 -5.76 17.43
C ASP A 156 8.97 -6.86 16.67
N TYR A 157 7.91 -6.48 15.95
CA TYR A 157 7.21 -7.40 15.05
C TYR A 157 8.05 -7.69 13.80
N PRO A 158 8.02 -8.94 13.30
CA PRO A 158 8.58 -9.22 11.99
C PRO A 158 7.81 -8.44 10.92
N LEU A 159 8.51 -7.99 9.88
CA LEU A 159 7.91 -7.23 8.77
C LEU A 159 6.65 -7.92 8.21
N ASP A 160 6.72 -9.24 8.02
CA ASP A 160 5.64 -10.06 7.49
C ASP A 160 4.33 -9.91 8.29
N ALA A 161 4.43 -9.81 9.63
CA ALA A 161 3.27 -9.63 10.50
C ALA A 161 2.55 -8.28 10.32
N LEU A 162 3.21 -7.28 9.72
CA LEU A 162 2.66 -5.94 9.50
C LEU A 162 2.17 -5.72 8.07
N ILE A 163 2.64 -6.53 7.11
CA ILE A 163 2.31 -6.37 5.69
C ILE A 163 1.48 -7.53 5.09
N ASN A 164 1.38 -8.68 5.76
CA ASN A 164 0.63 -9.84 5.26
C ASN A 164 -0.49 -10.32 6.20
N ALA A 165 -0.76 -9.60 7.30
CA ALA A 165 -1.80 -9.97 8.23
C ALA A 165 -3.19 -9.93 7.55
N ARG A 166 -4.06 -10.87 7.94
CA ARG A 166 -5.43 -10.97 7.41
C ARG A 166 -6.48 -10.87 8.52
N PRO A 167 -6.76 -9.65 9.02
CA PRO A 167 -7.72 -9.45 10.08
C PRO A 167 -9.11 -9.94 9.68
N ARG A 168 -9.86 -10.44 10.66
CA ARG A 168 -11.25 -10.86 10.52
C ARG A 168 -12.16 -9.92 11.27
N VAL A 169 -13.43 -9.86 10.86
CA VAL A 169 -14.43 -9.16 11.66
C VAL A 169 -14.54 -9.80 13.04
N GLY A 170 -14.36 -8.99 14.08
CA GLY A 170 -14.33 -9.44 15.47
C GLY A 170 -12.93 -9.44 16.09
N ASP A 171 -11.87 -9.30 15.30
CA ASP A 171 -10.53 -9.08 15.85
C ASP A 171 -10.47 -7.76 16.62
N SER A 172 -9.55 -7.67 17.57
CA SER A 172 -9.35 -6.49 18.39
C SER A 172 -7.88 -6.18 18.57
N TYR A 173 -7.56 -4.89 18.56
CA TYR A 173 -6.20 -4.39 18.70
C TYR A 173 -6.05 -3.57 19.99
N TYR A 174 -5.65 -2.32 19.87
CA TYR A 174 -5.42 -1.44 21.01
C TYR A 174 -6.73 -0.93 21.61
N THR A 175 -6.72 -0.69 22.92
CA THR A 175 -7.85 -0.10 23.66
C THR A 175 -7.75 1.42 23.77
N ASP A 176 -6.58 1.99 23.47
CA ASP A 176 -6.25 3.39 23.73
C ASP A 176 -5.90 4.20 22.47
N ARG A 177 -5.95 3.53 21.30
CA ARG A 177 -5.71 4.07 19.95
C ARG A 177 -6.40 3.19 18.90
N THR A 178 -6.60 3.71 17.71
CA THR A 178 -7.26 2.99 16.61
C THR A 178 -6.26 2.56 15.56
N LEU A 179 -6.27 1.28 15.18
CA LEU A 179 -5.47 0.77 14.06
C LEU A 179 -6.15 1.14 12.73
N ILE A 180 -5.41 1.64 11.75
CA ILE A 180 -5.91 1.89 10.40
C ILE A 180 -5.03 1.14 9.40
N PHE A 181 -5.65 0.35 8.53
CA PHE A 181 -4.95 -0.52 7.58
C PHE A 181 -5.72 -0.75 6.27
N GLY A 182 -5.10 -1.45 5.32
CA GLY A 182 -5.68 -1.90 4.05
C GLY A 182 -5.41 -3.37 3.74
N HIS A 183 -4.76 -3.69 2.61
CA HIS A 183 -4.29 -5.01 2.18
C HIS A 183 -5.36 -6.04 1.78
N THR A 184 -6.34 -6.30 2.65
CA THR A 184 -7.48 -7.18 2.34
C THR A 184 -8.68 -6.30 2.01
N PRO A 185 -9.17 -6.27 0.75
CA PRO A 185 -10.23 -5.35 0.38
C PRO A 185 -11.52 -5.62 1.14
N THR A 186 -12.15 -4.58 1.68
CA THR A 186 -13.37 -4.67 2.47
C THR A 186 -14.51 -5.38 1.73
N LEU A 187 -14.59 -5.21 0.41
CA LEU A 187 -15.59 -5.90 -0.43
C LEU A 187 -15.49 -7.43 -0.40
N THR A 188 -14.37 -8.00 0.06
CA THR A 188 -14.15 -9.45 0.18
C THR A 188 -14.61 -10.02 1.52
N TYR A 189 -14.89 -9.17 2.52
CA TYR A 189 -15.41 -9.59 3.81
C TYR A 189 -16.88 -9.99 3.67
N THR A 190 -17.26 -11.13 4.26
CA THR A 190 -18.63 -11.66 4.15
C THR A 190 -19.65 -10.69 4.75
N GLU A 191 -19.28 -10.01 5.83
CA GLU A 191 -20.05 -9.02 6.57
C GLU A 191 -20.31 -7.75 5.74
N MET A 192 -19.43 -7.46 4.79
CA MET A 192 -19.57 -6.30 3.89
C MET A 192 -20.50 -6.60 2.71
N GLN A 193 -20.82 -7.87 2.45
CA GLN A 193 -21.76 -8.29 1.40
C GLN A 193 -21.42 -7.70 0.01
N GLY A 194 -20.11 -7.62 -0.30
CA GLY A 194 -19.62 -7.05 -1.55
C GLY A 194 -19.59 -5.51 -1.60
N ARG A 195 -19.92 -4.81 -0.51
CA ARG A 195 -19.81 -3.34 -0.47
C ARG A 195 -18.36 -2.90 -0.35
N ALA A 196 -17.90 -2.16 -1.35
CA ALA A 196 -16.63 -1.41 -1.30
C ALA A 196 -16.81 -0.12 -0.48
N GLU A 197 -16.83 -0.28 0.85
CA GLU A 197 -16.96 0.79 1.84
C GLU A 197 -15.93 0.60 2.95
N VAL A 198 -15.50 1.69 3.58
CA VAL A 198 -14.57 1.64 4.72
C VAL A 198 -15.25 0.87 5.86
N LEU A 199 -14.54 -0.12 6.40
CA LEU A 199 -15.02 -0.93 7.53
C LEU A 199 -14.54 -0.31 8.84
N PHE A 200 -15.46 0.27 9.59
CA PHE A 200 -15.22 0.76 10.95
C PHE A 200 -15.56 -0.33 11.96
N ALA A 201 -14.56 -0.78 12.72
CA ALA A 201 -14.71 -1.62 13.89
C ALA A 201 -14.37 -0.83 15.17
N GLU A 202 -14.49 -1.46 16.34
CA GLU A 202 -14.27 -0.79 17.63
C GLU A 202 -12.81 -0.32 17.81
N THR A 203 -11.85 -1.16 17.42
CA THR A 203 -10.41 -0.90 17.62
C THR A 203 -9.63 -0.69 16.32
N TYR A 204 -10.28 -0.86 15.16
CA TYR A 204 -9.63 -0.71 13.86
C TYR A 204 -10.53 -0.13 12.77
N ILE A 205 -9.90 0.35 11.70
CA ILE A 205 -10.55 0.83 10.48
C ILE A 205 -9.81 0.23 9.27
N ASN A 206 -10.49 -0.57 8.47
CA ASN A 206 -9.95 -1.03 7.18
C ASN A 206 -10.42 -0.07 6.07
N ILE A 207 -9.47 0.57 5.39
CA ILE A 207 -9.70 1.57 4.35
C ILE A 207 -9.40 1.08 2.93
N ASP A 208 -9.00 -0.18 2.74
CA ASP A 208 -8.86 -0.78 1.41
C ASP A 208 -10.24 -1.19 0.88
N CYS A 209 -10.79 -0.40 -0.04
CA CYS A 209 -12.06 -0.69 -0.71
C CYS A 209 -11.86 -1.33 -2.09
N GLY A 210 -10.68 -1.88 -2.38
CA GLY A 210 -10.34 -2.62 -3.59
C GLY A 210 -10.32 -1.75 -4.85
N ALA A 211 -9.61 -0.63 -4.84
CA ALA A 211 -9.62 0.36 -5.92
C ALA A 211 -9.36 -0.24 -7.32
N VAL A 212 -8.42 -1.19 -7.42
CA VAL A 212 -8.09 -1.87 -8.68
C VAL A 212 -9.16 -2.82 -9.17
N PHE A 213 -10.08 -3.26 -8.30
CA PHE A 213 -11.21 -4.12 -8.64
C PHE A 213 -12.46 -3.30 -8.97
N HIS A 214 -12.30 -2.18 -9.66
CA HIS A 214 -13.41 -1.27 -10.00
C HIS A 214 -14.53 -1.94 -10.82
N ASP A 215 -14.19 -2.92 -11.65
CA ASP A 215 -15.17 -3.71 -12.42
C ASP A 215 -16.08 -4.58 -11.52
N ALA A 216 -15.61 -4.92 -10.32
CA ALA A 216 -16.37 -5.59 -9.28
C ALA A 216 -17.03 -4.61 -8.29
N GLY A 217 -17.00 -3.30 -8.58
CA GLY A 217 -17.55 -2.25 -7.72
C GLY A 217 -16.57 -1.71 -6.66
N GLY A 218 -15.30 -2.09 -6.75
CA GLY A 218 -14.22 -1.55 -5.92
C GLY A 218 -14.07 -0.03 -6.06
N LYS A 219 -13.57 0.62 -5.02
CA LYS A 219 -13.43 2.09 -4.94
C LYS A 219 -12.11 2.46 -4.29
N LEU A 220 -11.59 3.63 -4.63
CA LEU A 220 -10.52 4.22 -3.83
C LEU A 220 -11.15 5.03 -2.69
N ALA A 221 -10.82 4.70 -1.45
CA ALA A 221 -11.26 5.43 -0.27
C ALA A 221 -10.16 6.34 0.30
N CYS A 222 -10.58 7.49 0.82
CA CYS A 222 -9.74 8.38 1.61
C CYS A 222 -10.47 8.74 2.91
N LEU A 223 -9.86 8.40 4.04
CA LEU A 223 -10.32 8.80 5.36
C LEU A 223 -9.56 10.05 5.80
N ARG A 224 -10.27 11.12 6.10
CA ARG A 224 -9.69 12.32 6.73
C ARG A 224 -9.80 12.20 8.24
N LEU A 225 -8.68 12.31 8.95
CA LEU A 225 -8.62 12.05 10.38
C LEU A 225 -9.20 13.20 11.23
N ASP A 226 -9.19 14.44 10.73
CA ASP A 226 -9.73 15.61 11.43
C ASP A 226 -11.19 15.41 11.86
N ASP A 227 -12.01 14.90 10.95
CA ASP A 227 -13.46 14.75 11.13
C ASP A 227 -13.97 13.33 10.86
N MET A 228 -13.06 12.37 10.64
CA MET A 228 -13.37 10.98 10.28
C MET A 228 -14.21 10.84 9.01
N LYS A 229 -14.23 11.86 8.15
CA LYS A 229 -15.01 11.83 6.90
C LYS A 229 -14.34 10.93 5.87
N VAL A 230 -15.16 10.13 5.19
CA VAL A 230 -14.72 9.27 4.10
C VAL A 230 -15.10 9.85 2.75
N PHE A 231 -14.15 9.81 1.82
CA PHE A 231 -14.31 10.17 0.42
C PHE A 231 -14.09 8.93 -0.45
N TYR A 232 -14.86 8.81 -1.54
CA TYR A 232 -14.73 7.72 -2.51
C TYR A 232 -14.61 8.28 -3.94
N VAL A 233 -13.82 7.62 -4.77
CA VAL A 233 -13.76 7.79 -6.24
C VAL A 233 -13.74 6.45 -6.95
#